data_AF-A0A2T4CAD7-F1
#
_entry.id   AF-A0A2T4CAD7-F1
#
_cell.length_a   1.000
_cell.length_b   1.000
_cell.length_c   1.000
_cell.angle_alpha   90.00
_cell.angle_beta   90.00
_cell.angle_gamma   90.00
#
_symmetry.space_group_name_H-M   'P 1'
#
loop_
_entity.id
_entity.type
_entity.pdbx_description
1 polymer ?
#
loop_
_entity_poly.entity_id
_entity_poly.type
_entity_poly.pdbx_seq_one_letter_code
_entity_poly.pdbx_strand_id
1 'polypeptide(L)'
;MASQDEIETEIALLERRLHEAKARLSALNPSPPSTPSSNSNSNSISNSNSNSISNSNSNIPFHPASSSTHFLLLLSDSALPIGSFAFSSGLESFAAHNRSRSASFSSFLPLSLSSYASSTLPFVLAAHRRPRTLAELDDQLDAAVICTVGRRASVAQGRALLSIWERSFKATLLPSSSSSSSSSSISPDALALSDFSALLRRESSKSGGEPPLVSAHLGPLFGAIAAVVGLSLRQTAYVFLLSHVKALVSAAVRANMFGPYQAQKMLASEHVQALINALVEREWHTSVEEAGQSVPVMDLWVGRHELLYSRIFNS
;
A
#
# COMPACT_ATOMS: atom_id res chain seq x y z
N MET A 1 30.26 8.62 20.63
CA MET A 1 29.84 8.87 19.24
C MET A 1 31.05 8.54 18.39
N ALA A 2 30.94 7.56 17.48
CA ALA A 2 32.06 7.19 16.62
C ALA A 2 32.50 8.41 15.80
N SER A 3 33.81 8.59 15.63
CA SER A 3 34.36 9.70 14.85
C SER A 3 33.96 9.53 13.38
N GLN A 4 33.80 10.64 12.64
CA GLN A 4 33.47 10.59 11.21
C GLN A 4 34.49 9.73 10.42
N ASP A 5 35.77 9.81 10.79
CA ASP A 5 36.84 8.99 10.22
C ASP A 5 36.63 7.49 10.47
N GLU A 6 36.10 7.10 11.64
CA GLU A 6 35.85 5.69 11.94
C GLU A 6 34.75 5.13 11.02
N ILE A 7 33.71 5.92 10.77
CA ILE A 7 32.62 5.54 9.86
C ILE A 7 33.11 5.46 8.41
N GLU A 8 33.95 6.41 7.97
CA GLU A 8 34.53 6.38 6.62
C GLU A 8 35.45 5.17 6.41
N THR A 9 36.23 4.78 7.42
CA THR A 9 37.04 3.55 7.36
C THR A 9 36.20 2.28 7.35
N GLU A 10 35.08 2.27 8.09
CA GLU A 10 34.13 1.15 8.11
C GLU A 10 33.48 0.96 6.73
N ILE A 11 33.06 2.06 6.09
CA ILE A 11 32.49 2.03 4.73
C ILE A 11 33.51 1.47 3.72
N ALA A 12 34.74 1.96 3.73
CA ALA A 12 35.79 1.49 2.82
C ALA A 12 36.07 -0.02 2.98
N LEU A 13 36.02 -0.52 4.22
CA LEU A 13 36.21 -1.94 4.52
C LEU A 13 35.03 -2.80 4.02
N LEU A 14 33.80 -2.31 4.15
CA LEU A 14 32.60 -2.99 3.66
C LEU A 14 32.56 -3.05 2.13
N GLU A 15 32.94 -1.98 1.44
CA GLU A 15 33.04 -1.95 -0.03
C GLU A 15 34.06 -2.96 -0.56
N ARG A 16 35.22 -3.06 0.10
CA ARG A 16 36.23 -4.07 -0.25
C ARG A 16 35.69 -5.49 -0.09
N ARG A 17 35.00 -5.79 1.01
CA ARG A 17 34.39 -7.11 1.25
C ARG A 17 33.34 -7.44 0.19
N LEU A 18 32.55 -6.45 -0.21
CA LEU A 18 31.54 -6.60 -1.26
C LEU A 18 32.20 -6.90 -2.62
N HIS A 19 33.30 -6.23 -2.94
CA HIS A 19 34.05 -6.50 -4.17
C HIS A 19 34.62 -7.93 -4.20
N GLU A 20 35.21 -8.39 -3.09
CA GLU A 20 35.71 -9.77 -2.97
C GLU A 20 34.58 -10.80 -3.08
N ALA A 21 33.42 -10.55 -2.47
CA ALA A 21 32.26 -11.44 -2.57
C ALA A 21 31.72 -11.53 -4.01
N LYS A 22 31.66 -10.41 -4.75
CA LYS A 22 31.29 -10.39 -6.17
C LYS A 22 32.28 -11.16 -7.04
N ALA A 23 33.58 -11.04 -6.78
CA ALA A 23 34.61 -11.79 -7.50
C ALA A 23 34.46 -13.31 -7.29
N ARG A 24 34.16 -13.75 -6.06
CA ARG A 24 33.87 -15.17 -5.76
C ARG A 24 32.60 -15.65 -6.46
N LEU A 25 31.55 -14.83 -6.48
CA LEU A 25 30.30 -15.14 -7.19
C LEU A 25 30.55 -15.31 -8.70
N SER A 26 31.36 -14.45 -9.32
CA SER A 26 31.73 -14.57 -10.73
C SER A 26 32.59 -15.80 -11.03
N ALA A 27 33.46 -16.21 -10.09
CA ALA A 27 34.25 -17.43 -10.22
C ALA A 27 33.41 -18.72 -10.13
N LEU A 28 32.26 -18.66 -9.45
CA LEU A 28 31.30 -19.78 -9.33
C LEU A 28 30.39 -19.93 -10.56
N ASN A 29 30.30 -18.92 -11.43
CA ASN A 29 29.54 -18.94 -12.68
C ASN A 29 30.47 -18.78 -13.90
N PRO A 30 31.25 -19.81 -14.28
CA PRO A 30 32.04 -19.75 -15.51
C PRO A 30 31.10 -19.78 -16.73
N SER A 31 30.98 -18.66 -17.45
CA SER A 31 30.47 -18.66 -18.82
C SER A 31 31.38 -19.51 -19.73
N PRO A 32 30.83 -20.28 -20.69
CA PRO A 32 31.63 -21.18 -21.53
C PRO A 32 32.56 -20.42 -22.48
N PRO A 33 33.69 -21.01 -22.88
CA PRO A 33 34.72 -20.35 -23.68
C PRO A 33 34.27 -20.15 -25.13
N SER A 34 34.43 -18.94 -25.64
CA SER A 34 34.31 -18.61 -27.06
C SER A 34 35.49 -19.23 -27.84
N THR A 35 35.19 -20.18 -28.72
CA THR A 35 36.12 -20.72 -29.72
C THR A 35 36.47 -19.69 -30.79
N PRO A 36 37.74 -19.60 -31.24
CA PRO A 36 38.15 -18.73 -32.33
C PRO A 36 37.93 -19.43 -33.67
N SER A 37 37.04 -18.93 -34.52
CA SER A 37 36.90 -19.39 -35.91
C SER A 37 37.51 -18.37 -36.88
N SER A 38 38.55 -18.87 -37.52
CA SER A 38 39.35 -18.38 -38.64
C SER A 38 38.58 -17.70 -39.79
N ASN A 39 39.23 -16.66 -40.31
CA ASN A 39 39.03 -16.06 -41.63
C ASN A 39 39.00 -17.09 -42.77
N SER A 40 38.01 -16.97 -43.65
CA SER A 40 38.16 -17.30 -45.07
C SER A 40 37.25 -16.41 -45.92
N ASN A 41 37.88 -15.56 -46.73
CA ASN A 41 37.28 -14.74 -47.78
C ASN A 41 36.57 -15.60 -48.84
N SER A 42 35.40 -15.18 -49.27
CA SER A 42 35.05 -15.20 -50.70
C SER A 42 33.92 -14.22 -51.01
N ASN A 43 34.21 -13.34 -51.95
CA ASN A 43 33.39 -12.27 -52.50
C ASN A 43 32.04 -12.76 -53.07
N SER A 44 30.98 -11.97 -52.85
CA SER A 44 30.03 -11.67 -53.92
C SER A 44 29.38 -10.30 -53.69
N ILE A 45 29.63 -9.43 -54.66
CA ILE A 45 29.18 -8.05 -54.82
C ILE A 45 27.68 -8.03 -55.18
N SER A 46 26.88 -7.18 -54.53
CA SER A 46 25.90 -6.33 -55.23
C SER A 46 25.31 -5.24 -54.33
N ASN A 47 25.51 -4.02 -54.81
CA ASN A 47 25.00 -2.72 -54.38
C ASN A 47 23.57 -2.69 -53.81
N SER A 48 23.36 -1.88 -52.78
CA SER A 48 22.52 -0.67 -52.90
C SER A 48 22.65 0.26 -51.69
N ASN A 49 22.85 1.54 -52.01
CA ASN A 49 23.02 2.68 -51.12
C ASN A 49 21.87 2.86 -50.14
N SER A 50 22.19 3.17 -48.87
CA SER A 50 21.47 4.23 -48.15
C SER A 50 22.34 4.77 -47.01
N ASN A 51 22.56 6.09 -47.06
CA ASN A 51 23.21 6.89 -46.04
C ASN A 51 22.55 6.67 -44.67
N SER A 52 23.32 6.30 -43.64
CA SER A 52 22.87 6.48 -42.26
C SER A 52 23.93 7.24 -41.47
N ILE A 53 23.47 8.39 -40.98
CA ILE A 53 24.14 9.35 -40.14
C ILE A 53 24.51 8.65 -38.83
N SER A 54 25.78 8.79 -38.46
CA SER A 54 26.33 8.40 -37.17
C SER A 54 25.63 9.17 -36.04
N ASN A 55 24.58 8.60 -35.45
CA ASN A 55 24.07 9.04 -34.16
C ASN A 55 24.70 8.16 -33.07
N SER A 56 25.68 8.75 -32.40
CA SER A 56 26.17 8.31 -31.09
C SER A 56 25.04 8.45 -30.07
N ASN A 57 24.13 7.46 -30.03
CA ASN A 57 23.15 7.31 -28.96
C ASN A 57 23.87 6.77 -27.72
N SER A 58 24.02 7.64 -26.73
CA SER A 58 24.21 7.28 -25.34
C SER A 58 23.08 6.34 -24.91
N ASN A 59 23.33 5.03 -24.96
CA ASN A 59 22.44 4.01 -24.40
C ASN A 59 22.38 4.20 -22.88
N ILE A 60 21.49 5.07 -22.40
CA ILE A 60 21.00 5.00 -21.03
C ILE A 60 20.21 3.70 -20.95
N PRO A 61 20.61 2.69 -20.14
CA PRO A 61 19.83 1.48 -20.01
C PRO A 61 18.49 1.84 -19.36
N PHE A 62 17.41 1.84 -20.16
CA PHE A 62 16.05 1.96 -19.67
C PHE A 62 15.71 0.66 -18.93
N HIS A 63 15.86 0.66 -17.60
CA HIS A 63 15.32 -0.42 -16.78
C HIS A 63 13.81 -0.23 -16.67
N PRO A 64 12.97 -1.17 -17.14
CA PRO A 64 11.53 -1.08 -16.96
C PRO A 64 11.22 -1.01 -15.46
N ALA A 65 10.28 -0.14 -15.06
CA ALA A 65 9.88 -0.03 -13.67
C ALA A 65 9.47 -1.40 -13.11
N SER A 66 9.95 -1.74 -11.92
CA SER A 66 9.55 -2.97 -11.23
C SER A 66 8.01 -3.02 -11.11
N SER A 67 7.42 -4.19 -11.33
CA SER A 67 5.97 -4.42 -11.16
C SER A 67 5.45 -3.89 -9.82
N SER A 68 6.27 -3.97 -8.76
CA SER A 68 5.99 -3.41 -7.43
C SER A 68 5.78 -1.89 -7.42
N THR A 69 6.58 -1.12 -8.17
CA THR A 69 6.42 0.34 -8.28
C THR A 69 5.10 0.70 -8.95
N HIS A 70 4.70 -0.06 -9.97
CA HIS A 70 3.43 0.16 -10.64
C HIS A 70 2.25 -0.03 -9.67
N PHE A 71 2.20 -1.14 -8.94
CA PHE A 71 1.14 -1.38 -7.95
C PHE A 71 1.20 -0.42 -6.75
N LEU A 72 2.38 0.05 -6.36
CA LEU A 72 2.51 1.10 -5.36
C LEU A 72 1.81 2.38 -5.81
N LEU A 73 2.01 2.79 -7.06
CA LEU A 73 1.33 3.97 -7.61
C LEU A 73 -0.18 3.77 -7.64
N LEU A 74 -0.66 2.60 -8.11
CA LEU A 74 -2.10 2.27 -8.14
C LEU A 74 -2.74 2.29 -6.76
N LEU A 75 -2.13 1.63 -5.76
CA LEU A 75 -2.64 1.58 -4.40
C LEU A 75 -2.55 2.94 -3.68
N SER A 76 -1.63 3.81 -4.10
CA SER A 76 -1.49 5.17 -3.56
C SER A 76 -2.41 6.19 -4.22
N ASP A 77 -3.11 5.83 -5.29
CA ASP A 77 -3.94 6.73 -6.06
C ASP A 77 -5.19 7.16 -5.27
N SER A 78 -5.44 8.46 -5.19
CA SER A 78 -6.66 9.02 -4.60
C SER A 78 -7.93 8.66 -5.38
N ALA A 79 -7.80 8.30 -6.67
CA ALA A 79 -8.89 7.88 -7.53
C ALA A 79 -9.15 6.36 -7.47
N LEU A 80 -8.43 5.60 -6.62
CA LEU A 80 -8.71 4.19 -6.42
C LEU A 80 -10.19 4.01 -6.03
N PRO A 81 -10.98 3.19 -6.74
CA PRO A 81 -12.43 3.15 -6.61
C PRO A 81 -12.90 2.34 -5.38
N ILE A 82 -12.32 2.61 -4.21
CA ILE A 82 -12.71 2.05 -2.92
C ILE A 82 -13.70 2.95 -2.17
N GLY A 83 -14.02 4.13 -2.73
CA GLY A 83 -15.02 5.03 -2.15
C GLY A 83 -14.51 5.87 -0.97
N SER A 84 -13.21 5.91 -0.69
CA SER A 84 -12.65 6.70 0.43
C SER A 84 -13.00 8.18 0.36
N PHE A 85 -13.22 8.73 -0.84
CA PHE A 85 -13.71 10.09 -1.01
C PHE A 85 -15.05 10.30 -0.31
N ALA A 86 -15.95 9.31 -0.25
CA ALA A 86 -17.26 9.49 0.35
C ALA A 86 -17.24 9.70 1.87
N PHE A 87 -16.14 9.39 2.58
CA PHE A 87 -16.08 9.38 4.04
C PHE A 87 -15.25 10.56 4.58
N SER A 88 -15.73 11.22 5.64
CA SER A 88 -14.96 12.31 6.31
C SER A 88 -14.18 11.84 7.54
N SER A 89 -14.37 10.58 7.94
CA SER A 89 -13.78 9.98 9.14
C SER A 89 -13.95 10.85 10.40
N GLY A 90 -15.14 11.42 10.57
CA GLY A 90 -15.52 12.25 11.72
C GLY A 90 -15.17 13.73 11.61
N LEU A 91 -14.54 14.18 10.52
CA LEU A 91 -14.19 15.59 10.32
C LEU A 91 -15.44 16.50 10.26
N GLU A 92 -16.50 16.05 9.58
CA GLU A 92 -17.75 16.82 9.48
C GLU A 92 -18.38 17.02 10.88
N SER A 93 -18.46 15.94 11.66
CA SER A 93 -18.91 15.99 13.05
C SER A 93 -18.03 16.88 13.92
N PHE A 94 -16.71 16.77 13.79
CA PHE A 94 -15.76 17.61 14.51
C PHE A 94 -16.01 19.09 14.22
N ALA A 95 -16.15 19.47 12.95
CA ALA A 95 -16.42 20.84 12.55
C ALA A 95 -17.77 21.35 13.07
N ALA A 96 -18.82 20.51 12.98
CA ALA A 96 -20.16 20.85 13.46
C ALA A 96 -20.20 21.11 14.98
N HIS A 97 -19.47 20.33 15.76
CA HIS A 97 -19.47 20.43 17.24
C HIS A 97 -18.48 21.47 17.79
N ASN A 98 -17.55 21.96 16.96
CA ASN A 98 -16.54 22.95 17.36
C ASN A 98 -16.72 24.33 16.69
N ARG A 99 -17.93 24.64 16.19
CA ARG A 99 -18.24 25.91 15.51
C ARG A 99 -17.81 27.16 16.30
N SER A 100 -17.96 27.14 17.62
CA SER A 100 -17.58 28.27 18.49
C SER A 100 -16.07 28.43 18.69
N ARG A 101 -15.26 27.40 18.40
CA ARG A 101 -13.81 27.37 18.70
C ARG A 101 -12.92 27.47 17.47
N SER A 102 -13.49 27.74 16.29
CA SER A 102 -12.80 27.66 14.99
C SER A 102 -12.15 26.28 14.80
N ALA A 103 -12.95 25.31 14.36
CA ALA A 103 -12.48 23.96 14.09
C ALA A 103 -11.28 24.00 13.12
N SER A 104 -10.09 23.66 13.60
CA SER A 104 -8.88 23.65 12.77
C SER A 104 -8.51 22.24 12.33
N PHE A 105 -8.33 22.05 11.02
CA PHE A 105 -7.83 20.79 10.48
C PHE A 105 -6.45 20.41 11.04
N SER A 106 -5.61 21.40 11.36
CA SER A 106 -4.28 21.15 11.95
C SER A 106 -4.37 20.50 13.34
N SER A 107 -5.48 20.71 14.07
CA SER A 107 -5.73 20.06 15.35
C SER A 107 -6.39 18.68 15.20
N PHE A 108 -7.18 18.50 14.14
CA PHE A 108 -7.91 17.25 13.88
C PHE A 108 -7.01 16.18 13.26
N LEU A 109 -6.15 16.55 12.31
CA LEU A 109 -5.34 15.61 11.54
C LEU A 109 -4.46 14.70 12.44
N PRO A 110 -3.69 15.23 13.42
CA PRO A 110 -2.86 14.38 14.28
C PRO A 110 -3.70 13.41 15.12
N LEU A 111 -4.86 13.85 15.62
CA LEU A 111 -5.79 13.03 16.39
C LEU A 111 -6.35 11.88 15.54
N SER A 112 -6.85 12.21 14.34
CA SER A 112 -7.41 11.22 13.42
C SER A 112 -6.37 10.23 12.94
N LEU A 113 -5.16 10.69 12.61
CA LEU A 113 -4.10 9.82 12.11
C LEU A 113 -3.51 8.93 13.24
N SER A 114 -3.33 9.48 14.44
CA SER A 114 -2.89 8.69 15.61
C SER A 114 -3.90 7.59 15.97
N SER A 115 -5.18 7.93 15.92
CA SER A 115 -6.31 7.03 16.14
C SER A 115 -6.34 5.90 15.10
N TYR A 116 -6.26 6.25 13.82
CA TYR A 116 -6.28 5.29 12.73
C TYR A 116 -5.04 4.37 12.72
N ALA A 117 -3.87 4.93 13.06
CA ALA A 117 -2.64 4.17 13.22
C ALA A 117 -2.79 3.13 14.33
N SER A 118 -3.15 3.52 15.56
CA SER A 118 -3.21 2.57 16.69
C SER A 118 -4.31 1.52 16.54
N SER A 119 -5.43 1.83 15.88
CA SER A 119 -6.56 0.91 15.79
C SER A 119 -6.53 -0.02 14.58
N THR A 120 -5.82 0.36 13.50
CA THR A 120 -5.95 -0.33 12.20
C THR A 120 -4.60 -0.72 11.58
N LEU A 121 -3.54 0.07 11.78
CA LEU A 121 -2.23 -0.23 11.19
C LEU A 121 -1.64 -1.58 11.66
N PRO A 122 -1.75 -2.00 12.93
CA PRO A 122 -1.29 -3.33 13.36
C PRO A 122 -1.89 -4.46 12.52
N PHE A 123 -3.17 -4.38 12.16
CA PHE A 123 -3.84 -5.36 11.32
C PHE A 123 -3.33 -5.36 9.87
N VAL A 124 -3.03 -4.18 9.32
CA VAL A 124 -2.39 -4.05 7.99
C VAL A 124 -1.01 -4.73 8.00
N LEU A 125 -0.20 -4.44 9.03
CA LEU A 125 1.14 -5.00 9.17
C LEU A 125 1.10 -6.52 9.38
N ALA A 126 0.18 -7.01 10.22
CA ALA A 126 0.00 -8.44 10.48
C ALA A 126 -0.44 -9.19 9.21
N ALA A 127 -1.41 -8.65 8.48
CA ALA A 127 -1.90 -9.26 7.24
C ALA A 127 -0.85 -9.21 6.12
N HIS A 128 -0.03 -8.17 6.05
CA HIS A 128 1.09 -8.11 5.10
C HIS A 128 2.17 -9.16 5.42
N ARG A 129 2.52 -9.32 6.71
CA ARG A 129 3.51 -10.32 7.16
C ARG A 129 3.01 -11.76 6.96
N ARG A 130 1.71 -12.01 7.17
CA ARG A 130 1.11 -13.34 7.08
C ARG A 130 -0.26 -13.30 6.38
N PRO A 131 -0.32 -13.17 5.03
CA PRO A 131 -1.59 -13.07 4.30
C PRO A 131 -2.53 -14.27 4.52
N ARG A 132 -1.99 -15.43 4.89
CA ARG A 132 -2.77 -16.64 5.18
C ARG A 132 -3.71 -16.53 6.38
N THR A 133 -3.44 -15.63 7.34
CA THR A 133 -4.32 -15.41 8.51
C THR A 133 -5.31 -14.28 8.29
N LEU A 134 -5.57 -13.90 7.03
CA LEU A 134 -6.46 -12.80 6.68
C LEU A 134 -7.86 -12.94 7.28
N ALA A 135 -8.46 -14.13 7.25
CA ALA A 135 -9.80 -14.35 7.81
C ALA A 135 -9.84 -14.13 9.33
N GLU A 136 -8.84 -14.63 10.06
CA GLU A 136 -8.73 -14.44 11.51
C GLU A 136 -8.51 -12.96 11.87
N LEU A 137 -7.65 -12.27 11.13
CA LEU A 137 -7.38 -10.84 11.34
C LEU A 137 -8.58 -9.96 11.00
N ASP A 138 -9.38 -10.35 10.01
CA ASP A 138 -10.62 -9.67 9.65
C ASP A 138 -11.68 -9.79 10.75
N ASP A 139 -11.87 -11.00 11.28
CA ASP A 139 -12.79 -11.28 12.40
C ASP A 139 -12.37 -10.55 13.68
N GLN A 140 -11.08 -10.59 14.03
CA GLN A 140 -10.54 -9.85 15.18
C GLN A 140 -10.73 -8.34 15.05
N LEU A 141 -10.53 -7.78 13.85
CA LEU A 141 -10.76 -6.35 13.63
C LEU A 141 -12.26 -6.02 13.71
N ASP A 142 -13.16 -6.85 13.17
CA ASP A 142 -14.61 -6.64 13.28
C ASP A 142 -15.04 -6.59 14.76
N ALA A 143 -14.50 -7.51 15.58
CA ALA A 143 -14.72 -7.56 17.02
C ALA A 143 -14.13 -6.35 17.78
N ALA A 144 -12.99 -5.81 17.33
CA ALA A 144 -12.32 -4.67 17.97
C ALA A 144 -12.94 -3.31 17.63
N VAL A 145 -13.64 -3.18 16.49
CA VAL A 145 -14.22 -1.90 16.05
C VAL A 145 -15.56 -1.64 16.74
N ILE A 146 -15.54 -0.76 17.75
CA ILE A 146 -16.72 -0.36 18.53
C ILE A 146 -17.63 0.58 17.72
N CYS A 147 -17.06 1.51 16.96
CA CYS A 147 -17.81 2.51 16.21
C CYS A 147 -18.50 1.88 14.98
N THR A 148 -19.82 1.72 15.03
CA THR A 148 -20.60 1.08 13.95
C THR A 148 -20.47 1.79 12.61
N VAL A 149 -20.39 3.13 12.62
CA VAL A 149 -20.17 3.97 11.45
C VAL A 149 -18.81 3.66 10.82
N GLY A 150 -17.75 3.70 11.63
CA GLY A 150 -16.39 3.34 11.22
C GLY A 150 -16.29 1.90 10.72
N ARG A 151 -16.99 0.96 11.38
CA ARG A 151 -17.06 -0.45 10.96
C ARG A 151 -17.63 -0.57 9.55
N ARG A 152 -18.79 0.04 9.28
CA ARG A 152 -19.42 0.01 7.95
C ARG A 152 -18.55 0.66 6.89
N ALA A 153 -17.90 1.78 7.20
CA ALA A 153 -16.97 2.43 6.29
C ALA A 153 -15.79 1.51 5.93
N SER A 154 -15.17 0.88 6.94
CA SER A 154 -14.06 -0.06 6.76
C SER A 154 -14.45 -1.27 5.92
N VAL A 155 -15.63 -1.86 6.18
CA VAL A 155 -16.16 -2.99 5.39
C VAL A 155 -16.48 -2.59 3.95
N ALA A 156 -17.12 -1.44 3.75
CA ALA A 156 -17.45 -0.96 2.41
C ALA A 156 -16.20 -0.75 1.55
N GLN A 157 -15.17 -0.11 2.12
CA GLN A 157 -13.90 0.13 1.43
C GLN A 157 -13.13 -1.18 1.19
N GLY A 158 -13.10 -2.10 2.16
CA GLY A 158 -12.43 -3.39 2.01
C GLY A 158 -13.09 -4.29 0.96
N ARG A 159 -14.42 -4.36 0.92
CA ARG A 159 -15.15 -5.10 -0.14
C ARG A 159 -14.88 -4.53 -1.53
N ALA A 160 -14.84 -3.19 -1.66
CA ALA A 160 -14.49 -2.55 -2.91
C ALA A 160 -13.05 -2.88 -3.34
N LEU A 161 -12.10 -2.85 -2.40
CA LEU A 161 -10.71 -3.22 -2.66
C LEU A 161 -10.57 -4.69 -3.10
N LEU A 162 -11.27 -5.60 -2.43
CA LEU A 162 -11.31 -7.02 -2.82
C LEU A 162 -11.90 -7.20 -4.23
N SER A 163 -12.93 -6.44 -4.60
CA SER A 163 -13.47 -6.46 -5.95
C SER A 163 -12.46 -5.98 -7.01
N ILE A 164 -11.64 -4.97 -6.69
CA ILE A 164 -10.56 -4.50 -7.59
C ILE A 164 -9.51 -5.59 -7.74
N TRP A 165 -9.15 -6.25 -6.64
CA TRP A 165 -8.23 -7.39 -6.66
C TRP A 165 -8.72 -8.50 -7.61
N GLU A 166 -9.96 -8.95 -7.44
CA GLU A 166 -10.53 -10.04 -8.24
C GLU A 166 -10.65 -9.72 -9.73
N ARG A 167 -11.01 -8.48 -10.06
CA ARG A 167 -11.32 -8.07 -11.44
C ARG A 167 -10.10 -7.53 -12.20
N SER A 168 -9.07 -7.07 -11.51
CA SER A 168 -7.95 -6.36 -12.13
C SER A 168 -6.60 -6.93 -11.73
N PHE A 169 -6.24 -6.88 -10.45
CA PHE A 169 -4.86 -7.20 -10.04
C PHE A 169 -4.51 -8.68 -10.19
N LYS A 170 -5.47 -9.57 -9.85
CA LYS A 170 -5.29 -11.03 -9.89
C LYS A 170 -4.88 -11.52 -11.28
N ALA A 171 -5.53 -11.02 -12.34
CA ALA A 171 -5.27 -11.47 -13.72
C ALA A 171 -3.87 -11.08 -14.22
N THR A 172 -3.35 -9.93 -13.79
CA THR A 172 -2.02 -9.46 -14.17
C THR A 172 -0.90 -10.22 -13.45
N LEU A 173 -1.13 -10.65 -12.21
CA LEU A 173 -0.14 -11.34 -11.38
C LEU A 173 -0.18 -12.87 -11.51
N LEU A 174 -1.33 -13.43 -11.86
CA LEU A 174 -1.55 -14.85 -12.09
C LEU A 174 -2.12 -15.06 -13.49
N PRO A 175 -1.28 -15.02 -14.56
CA PRO A 175 -1.75 -15.31 -15.90
C PRO A 175 -2.39 -16.70 -15.92
N SER A 176 -3.65 -16.78 -16.36
CA SER A 176 -4.37 -18.04 -16.53
C SER A 176 -3.48 -19.02 -17.29
N SER A 177 -3.27 -20.21 -16.73
CA SER A 177 -2.46 -21.28 -17.29
C SER A 177 -3.09 -21.86 -18.57
N SER A 178 -3.11 -21.09 -19.65
CA SER A 178 -3.54 -21.52 -20.98
C SER A 178 -2.36 -21.65 -21.96
N SER A 179 -1.12 -21.56 -21.48
CA SER A 179 0.09 -21.85 -22.26
C SER A 179 1.04 -22.75 -21.47
N SER A 180 0.95 -24.04 -21.78
CA SER A 180 1.98 -25.08 -21.71
C SER A 180 3.20 -24.90 -20.78
N SER A 181 3.37 -25.87 -19.88
CA SER A 181 4.67 -26.43 -19.44
C SER A 181 5.64 -25.55 -18.62
N SER A 182 5.13 -24.76 -17.67
CA SER A 182 5.90 -24.45 -16.46
C SER A 182 4.97 -24.45 -15.26
N SER A 183 5.34 -25.19 -14.22
CA SER A 183 4.64 -25.28 -12.94
C SER A 183 4.74 -23.95 -12.18
N SER A 184 4.07 -22.90 -12.64
CA SER A 184 3.88 -21.69 -11.85
C SER A 184 2.86 -21.99 -10.75
N SER A 185 3.33 -22.58 -9.66
CA SER A 185 2.56 -22.71 -8.43
C SER A 185 2.01 -21.34 -8.05
N ILE A 186 0.67 -21.19 -8.02
CA ILE A 186 0.01 -19.97 -7.53
C ILE A 186 0.63 -19.64 -6.17
N SER A 187 1.03 -18.38 -5.98
CA SER A 187 1.64 -17.99 -4.71
C SER A 187 0.67 -18.31 -3.56
N PRO A 188 1.18 -18.87 -2.45
CA PRO A 188 0.33 -19.25 -1.33
C PRO A 188 -0.49 -18.08 -0.77
N ASP A 189 0.03 -16.87 -0.87
CA ASP A 189 -0.62 -15.66 -0.38
C ASP A 189 -1.75 -15.20 -1.32
N ALA A 190 -1.61 -15.42 -2.63
CA ALA A 190 -2.70 -15.17 -3.58
C ALA A 190 -3.84 -16.21 -3.48
N LEU A 191 -3.52 -17.44 -3.05
CA LEU A 191 -4.52 -18.44 -2.68
C LEU A 191 -5.33 -17.97 -1.45
N ALA A 192 -4.67 -17.43 -0.42
CA ALA A 192 -5.35 -16.91 0.77
C ALA A 192 -6.40 -15.83 0.44
N LEU A 193 -6.12 -14.92 -0.49
CA LEU A 193 -7.11 -13.95 -0.98
C LEU A 193 -8.28 -14.60 -1.74
N SER A 194 -8.00 -15.66 -2.50
CA SER A 194 -9.04 -16.40 -3.23
C SER A 194 -9.95 -17.18 -2.27
N ASP A 195 -9.36 -17.80 -1.25
CA ASP A 195 -10.07 -18.50 -0.19
C ASP A 195 -10.93 -17.53 0.62
N PHE A 196 -10.37 -16.39 1.02
CA PHE A 196 -11.10 -15.33 1.72
C PHE A 196 -12.32 -14.86 0.92
N SER A 197 -12.17 -14.64 -0.39
CA SER A 197 -13.29 -14.25 -1.25
C SER A 197 -14.36 -15.34 -1.37
N ALA A 198 -13.96 -16.61 -1.46
CA ALA A 198 -14.88 -17.73 -1.45
C ALA A 198 -15.66 -17.82 -0.13
N LEU A 199 -14.99 -17.63 1.01
CA LEU A 199 -15.61 -17.53 2.33
C LEU A 199 -16.63 -16.39 2.38
N LEU A 200 -16.26 -15.19 1.93
CA LEU A 200 -17.13 -14.01 1.92
C LEU A 200 -18.42 -14.23 1.10
N ARG A 201 -18.32 -14.87 -0.07
CA ARG A 201 -19.48 -15.21 -0.91
C ARG A 201 -20.40 -16.22 -0.23
N ARG A 202 -19.82 -17.22 0.44
CA ARG A 202 -20.58 -18.24 1.19
C ARG A 202 -21.34 -17.61 2.37
N GLU A 203 -20.68 -16.76 3.15
CA GLU A 203 -21.33 -16.06 4.27
C GLU A 203 -22.45 -15.12 3.79
N SER A 204 -22.24 -14.41 2.67
CA SER A 204 -23.27 -13.52 2.11
C SER A 204 -24.54 -14.25 1.65
N SER A 205 -24.46 -15.57 1.43
CA SER A 205 -25.58 -16.41 1.00
C SER A 205 -26.31 -17.09 2.17
N LYS A 206 -25.73 -17.08 3.38
CA LYS A 206 -26.38 -17.62 4.57
C LYS A 206 -27.49 -16.68 5.03
N SER A 207 -28.69 -17.22 5.19
CA SER A 207 -29.89 -16.47 5.60
C SER A 207 -30.11 -16.46 7.12
N GLY A 208 -29.08 -16.77 7.91
CA GLY A 208 -29.18 -16.93 9.37
C GLY A 208 -28.77 -15.67 10.13
N GLY A 209 -29.31 -15.48 11.33
CA GLY A 209 -28.97 -14.36 12.23
C GLY A 209 -27.63 -14.49 12.96
N GLU A 210 -26.79 -15.47 12.59
CA GLU A 210 -25.44 -15.60 13.12
C GLU A 210 -24.51 -14.54 12.50
N PRO A 211 -23.57 -13.97 13.28
CA PRO A 211 -22.59 -13.03 12.74
C PRO A 211 -21.72 -13.70 11.66
N PRO A 212 -21.39 -12.98 10.56
CA PRO A 212 -20.59 -13.55 9.48
C PRO A 212 -19.16 -13.81 9.98
N LEU A 213 -18.55 -14.92 9.51
CA LEU A 213 -17.16 -15.26 9.84
C LEU A 213 -16.12 -14.28 9.27
N VAL A 214 -16.49 -13.54 8.23
CA VAL A 214 -15.65 -12.53 7.58
C VAL A 214 -16.52 -11.37 7.11
N SER A 215 -16.06 -10.16 7.40
CA SER A 215 -16.70 -8.88 7.07
C SER A 215 -16.07 -8.20 5.86
N ALA A 216 -14.78 -8.42 5.60
CA ALA A 216 -13.95 -7.78 4.58
C ALA A 216 -13.59 -6.31 4.90
N HIS A 217 -12.93 -6.11 6.03
CA HIS A 217 -12.33 -4.85 6.46
C HIS A 217 -11.14 -4.42 5.61
N LEU A 218 -11.03 -3.09 5.43
CA LEU A 218 -9.98 -2.49 4.61
C LEU A 218 -8.56 -2.81 5.13
N GLY A 219 -8.32 -2.74 6.45
CA GLY A 219 -6.97 -2.86 7.02
C GLY A 219 -6.27 -4.20 6.65
N PRO A 220 -6.80 -5.35 7.11
CA PRO A 220 -6.27 -6.66 6.76
C PRO A 220 -6.16 -6.89 5.25
N LEU A 221 -7.21 -6.54 4.48
CA LEU A 221 -7.21 -6.72 3.03
C LEU A 221 -6.15 -5.88 2.32
N PHE A 222 -5.96 -4.63 2.73
CA PHE A 222 -4.93 -3.76 2.16
C PHE A 222 -3.53 -4.35 2.41
N GLY A 223 -3.27 -4.82 3.63
CA GLY A 223 -2.01 -5.47 3.99
C GLY A 223 -1.73 -6.72 3.15
N ALA A 224 -2.70 -7.64 3.08
CA ALA A 224 -2.58 -8.88 2.31
C ALA A 224 -2.39 -8.62 0.81
N ILE A 225 -3.18 -7.72 0.22
CA ILE A 225 -3.06 -7.36 -1.21
C ILE A 225 -1.71 -6.69 -1.48
N ALA A 226 -1.27 -5.76 -0.63
CA ALA A 226 0.00 -5.08 -0.80
C ALA A 226 1.19 -6.06 -0.74
N ALA A 227 1.14 -7.08 0.12
CA ALA A 227 2.13 -8.16 0.15
C ALA A 227 2.16 -8.94 -1.17
N VAL A 228 0.98 -9.36 -1.66
CA VAL A 228 0.88 -10.16 -2.88
C VAL A 228 1.33 -9.41 -4.13
N VAL A 229 1.08 -8.09 -4.21
CA VAL A 229 1.54 -7.27 -5.33
C VAL A 229 2.99 -6.77 -5.19
N GLY A 230 3.68 -7.17 -4.12
CA GLY A 230 5.12 -6.97 -3.95
C GLY A 230 5.53 -5.62 -3.34
N LEU A 231 4.64 -4.91 -2.65
CA LEU A 231 5.06 -3.75 -1.84
C LEU A 231 5.82 -4.24 -0.61
N SER A 232 6.89 -3.53 -0.24
CA SER A 232 7.53 -3.74 1.05
C SER A 232 6.56 -3.40 2.20
N LEU A 233 6.81 -3.97 3.38
CA LEU A 233 6.02 -3.68 4.58
C LEU A 233 6.00 -2.18 4.92
N ARG A 234 7.14 -1.49 4.78
CA ARG A 234 7.25 -0.05 5.05
C ARG A 234 6.47 0.79 4.03
N GLN A 235 6.55 0.44 2.75
CA GLN A 235 5.75 1.10 1.70
C GLN A 235 4.25 0.92 1.96
N THR A 236 3.83 -0.30 2.31
CA THR A 236 2.44 -0.63 2.64
C THR A 236 1.92 0.24 3.78
N ALA A 237 2.65 0.29 4.90
CA ALA A 237 2.30 1.09 6.07
C ALA A 237 2.17 2.59 5.73
N TYR A 238 3.16 3.12 4.99
CA TYR A 238 3.19 4.53 4.63
C TYR A 238 2.06 4.89 3.66
N VAL A 239 1.83 4.10 2.61
CA VAL A 239 0.76 4.34 1.65
C VAL A 239 -0.60 4.24 2.33
N PHE A 240 -0.81 3.26 3.20
CA PHE A 240 -2.06 3.10 3.94
C PHE A 240 -2.41 4.35 4.76
N LEU A 241 -1.47 4.84 5.58
CA LEU A 241 -1.69 6.06 6.38
C LEU A 241 -1.79 7.31 5.49
N LEU A 242 -0.99 7.43 4.44
CA LEU A 242 -1.06 8.56 3.51
C LEU A 242 -2.42 8.61 2.80
N SER A 243 -2.99 7.46 2.43
CA SER A 243 -4.32 7.38 1.83
C SER A 243 -5.41 7.91 2.78
N HIS A 244 -5.31 7.64 4.08
CA HIS A 244 -6.18 8.27 5.08
C HIS A 244 -6.00 9.79 5.14
N VAL A 245 -4.75 10.28 5.15
CA VAL A 245 -4.48 11.73 5.09
C VAL A 245 -5.08 12.37 3.83
N LYS A 246 -4.90 11.75 2.66
CA LYS A 246 -5.48 12.23 1.38
C LYS A 246 -7.01 12.30 1.45
N ALA A 247 -7.67 11.29 2.02
CA ALA A 247 -9.12 11.29 2.21
C ALA A 247 -9.57 12.43 3.13
N LEU A 248 -8.90 12.64 4.26
CA LEU A 248 -9.19 13.74 5.19
C LEU A 248 -8.97 15.11 4.57
N VAL A 249 -7.87 15.30 3.85
CA VAL A 249 -7.55 16.55 3.13
C VAL A 249 -8.61 16.84 2.08
N SER A 250 -9.03 15.82 1.32
CA SER A 250 -10.11 15.93 0.35
C SER A 250 -11.44 16.33 1.00
N ALA A 251 -11.76 15.73 2.16
CA ALA A 251 -12.93 16.10 2.94
C ALA A 251 -12.86 17.55 3.44
N ALA A 252 -11.71 17.99 3.95
CA ALA A 252 -11.53 19.35 4.45
C ALA A 252 -11.70 20.41 3.35
N VAL A 253 -11.21 20.13 2.13
CA VAL A 253 -11.44 21.00 0.96
C VAL A 253 -12.92 21.11 0.64
N ARG A 254 -13.65 19.99 0.62
CA ARG A 254 -15.10 19.99 0.37
C ARG A 254 -15.94 20.60 1.48
N ALA A 255 -15.47 20.53 2.72
CA ALA A 255 -16.04 21.23 3.86
C ALA A 255 -15.66 22.72 3.91
N ASN A 256 -14.98 23.23 2.87
CA ASN A 256 -14.55 24.62 2.74
C ASN A 256 -13.65 25.10 3.89
N MET A 257 -12.86 24.21 4.49
CA MET A 257 -11.89 24.57 5.55
C MET A 257 -10.63 25.21 4.96
N PHE A 258 -10.22 24.78 3.76
CA PHE A 258 -9.09 25.34 3.01
C PHE A 258 -9.18 24.99 1.51
N GLY A 259 -8.42 25.71 0.68
CA GLY A 259 -8.42 25.53 -0.78
C GLY A 259 -7.50 24.41 -1.29
N PRO A 260 -7.60 24.03 -2.57
CA PRO A 260 -6.84 22.93 -3.18
C PRO A 260 -5.31 23.15 -3.18
N TYR A 261 -4.83 24.39 -3.32
CA TYR A 261 -3.40 24.67 -3.23
C TYR A 261 -2.85 24.49 -1.81
N GLN A 262 -3.65 24.88 -0.80
CA GLN A 262 -3.30 24.65 0.61
C GLN A 262 -3.30 23.14 0.94
N ALA A 263 -4.24 22.38 0.36
CA ALA A 263 -4.27 20.92 0.43
C ALA A 263 -2.97 20.29 -0.11
N GLN A 264 -2.53 20.68 -1.31
CA GLN A 264 -1.28 20.16 -1.89
C GLN A 264 -0.06 20.59 -1.08
N LYS A 265 -0.01 21.84 -0.61
CA LYS A 265 1.07 22.32 0.28
C LYS A 265 1.17 21.48 1.56
N MET A 266 0.04 21.06 2.11
CA MET A 266 0.00 20.20 3.30
C MET A 266 0.47 18.78 3.00
N LEU A 267 -0.01 18.16 1.92
CA LEU A 267 0.42 16.82 1.52
C LEU A 267 1.92 16.75 1.18
N ALA A 268 2.47 17.83 0.61
CA ALA A 268 3.89 17.98 0.32
C ALA A 268 4.74 18.39 1.55
N SER A 269 4.12 18.64 2.70
CA SER A 269 4.83 19.16 3.87
C SER A 269 5.66 18.08 4.57
N GLU A 270 6.85 18.47 5.03
CA GLU A 270 7.71 17.64 5.88
C GLU A 270 6.97 17.21 7.16
N HIS A 271 6.09 18.07 7.69
CA HIS A 271 5.33 17.77 8.89
C HIS A 271 4.44 16.52 8.73
N VAL A 272 3.70 16.41 7.62
CA VAL A 272 2.85 15.23 7.36
C VAL A 272 3.71 13.98 7.16
N GLN A 273 4.81 14.10 6.42
CA GLN A 273 5.74 13.01 6.21
C GLN A 273 6.35 12.52 7.53
N ALA A 274 6.80 13.43 8.39
CA ALA A 274 7.37 13.12 9.70
C ALA A 274 6.32 12.47 10.61
N LEU A 275 5.09 12.99 10.61
CA LEU A 275 4.00 12.44 11.40
C LEU A 275 3.66 10.99 11.00
N ILE A 276 3.52 10.71 9.69
CA ILE A 276 3.29 9.34 9.20
C ILE A 276 4.44 8.43 9.62
N ASN A 277 5.69 8.86 9.42
CA ASN A 277 6.86 8.06 9.79
C ASN A 277 6.92 7.75 11.28
N ALA A 278 6.62 8.74 12.14
CA ALA A 278 6.58 8.55 13.58
C ALA A 278 5.49 7.55 14.01
N LEU A 279 4.31 7.60 13.38
CA LEU A 279 3.22 6.67 13.65
C LEU A 279 3.51 5.26 13.14
N VAL A 280 4.12 5.12 11.96
CA VAL A 280 4.57 3.82 11.45
C VAL A 280 5.60 3.20 12.39
N GLU A 281 6.53 4.01 12.90
CA GLU A 281 7.55 3.54 13.85
C GLU A 281 6.91 3.13 15.18
N ARG A 282 5.99 3.95 15.70
CA ARG A 282 5.26 3.68 16.95
C ARG A 282 4.52 2.34 16.90
N GLU A 283 3.85 2.05 15.78
CA GLU A 283 3.02 0.84 15.65
C GLU A 283 3.73 -0.34 14.99
N TRP A 284 5.04 -0.22 14.72
CA TRP A 284 5.74 -1.21 13.89
C TRP A 284 5.72 -2.62 14.49
N HIS A 285 5.77 -2.69 15.83
CA HIS A 285 5.81 -3.92 16.60
C HIS A 285 4.55 -4.18 17.45
N THR A 286 3.56 -3.28 17.42
CA THR A 286 2.29 -3.46 18.14
C THR A 286 1.58 -4.72 17.64
N SER A 287 1.18 -5.60 18.56
CA SER A 287 0.40 -6.79 18.20
C SER A 287 -1.07 -6.41 17.96
N VAL A 288 -1.83 -7.28 17.28
CA VAL A 288 -3.23 -6.98 16.96
C VAL A 288 -4.12 -6.99 18.20
N GLU A 289 -3.71 -7.70 19.24
CA GLU A 289 -4.37 -7.77 20.55
C GLU A 289 -4.20 -6.47 21.36
N GLU A 290 -3.14 -5.70 21.08
CA GLU A 290 -2.87 -4.39 21.69
C GLU A 290 -3.38 -3.24 20.81
N ALA A 291 -3.85 -3.54 19.59
CA ALA A 291 -4.42 -2.54 18.69
C ALA A 291 -5.74 -2.00 19.27
N GLY A 292 -5.92 -0.69 19.20
CA GLY A 292 -7.09 -0.07 19.80
C GLY A 292 -7.18 1.44 19.61
N GLN A 293 -8.27 2.00 20.13
CA GLN A 293 -8.54 3.42 20.03
C GLN A 293 -7.68 4.23 21.01
N SER A 294 -6.67 4.95 20.50
CA SER A 294 -5.81 5.83 21.32
C SER A 294 -6.43 7.20 21.59
N VAL A 295 -7.43 7.60 20.80
CA VAL A 295 -8.09 8.91 20.90
C VAL A 295 -9.61 8.69 20.98
N PRO A 296 -10.18 8.45 22.18
CA PRO A 296 -11.59 8.08 22.33
C PRO A 296 -12.58 9.08 21.72
N VAL A 297 -12.21 10.37 21.68
CA VAL A 297 -13.05 11.41 21.08
C VAL A 297 -13.22 11.25 19.56
N MET A 298 -12.28 10.58 18.87
CA MET A 298 -12.41 10.27 17.45
C MET A 298 -13.59 9.33 17.18
N ASP A 299 -13.75 8.27 17.98
CA ASP A 299 -14.88 7.34 17.84
C ASP A 299 -16.23 8.05 18.08
N LEU A 300 -16.26 9.00 19.02
CA LEU A 300 -17.44 9.83 19.28
C LEU A 300 -17.77 10.71 18.07
N TRP A 301 -16.79 11.36 17.45
CA TRP A 301 -17.05 12.19 16.26
C TRP A 301 -17.47 11.36 15.04
N VAL A 302 -16.83 10.22 14.81
CA VAL A 302 -17.22 9.29 13.73
C VAL A 302 -18.64 8.79 13.98
N GLY A 303 -18.95 8.31 15.19
CA GLY A 303 -20.28 7.78 15.52
C GLY A 303 -21.39 8.84 15.46
N ARG A 304 -21.11 10.08 15.90
CA ARG A 304 -22.07 11.18 15.84
C ARG A 304 -22.36 11.69 14.43
N HIS A 305 -21.63 11.22 13.42
CA HIS A 305 -21.89 11.58 12.02
C HIS A 305 -23.32 11.27 11.60
N GLU A 306 -23.90 10.17 12.09
CA GLU A 306 -25.30 9.79 11.81
C GLU A 306 -26.33 10.77 12.39
N LEU A 307 -25.95 11.54 13.41
CA LEU A 307 -26.84 12.46 14.11
C LEU A 307 -26.83 13.87 13.52
N LEU A 308 -26.00 14.12 12.50
CA LEU A 308 -25.95 15.42 11.84
C LEU A 308 -27.21 15.65 10.99
N TYR A 309 -27.87 16.79 11.21
CA TYR A 309 -29.08 17.18 10.48
C TYR A 309 -28.86 17.33 8.97
N SER A 310 -27.72 17.91 8.57
CA SER A 310 -27.27 18.03 7.18
C SER A 310 -25.90 17.38 7.04
N ARG A 311 -25.74 16.55 5.99
CA ARG A 311 -24.53 15.75 5.75
C ARG A 311 -24.07 15.89 4.32
N ILE A 312 -22.78 16.13 4.12
CA ILE A 312 -22.14 16.12 2.80
C ILE A 312 -21.30 14.86 2.56
N PHE A 313 -21.02 14.09 3.61
CA PHE A 313 -20.27 12.83 3.54
C PHE A 313 -21.11 11.63 3.99
N ASN A 314 -20.71 10.47 3.48
CA ASN A 314 -21.21 9.15 3.82
C ASN A 314 -20.43 8.51 4.99
N SER A 315 -19.58 9.29 5.71
CA SER A 315 -18.70 8.81 6.80
C SER A 315 -19.37 7.76 7.67
#